data_AF-A0A523G4I1-F1
#
_entry.id   AF-A0A523G4I1-F1
#
_cell.length_a   1.000
_cell.length_b   1.000
_cell.length_c   1.000
_cell.angle_alpha   90.00
_cell.angle_beta   90.00
_cell.angle_gamma   90.00
#
_symmetry.space_group_name_H-M   'P 1'
#
loop_
_entity.id
_entity.type
_entity.pdbx_description
1 polymer ?
#
loop_
_entity_poly.entity_id
_entity_poly.type
_entity_poly.pdbx_seq_one_letter_code
_entity_poly.pdbx_strand_id
1 'polypeptide(L)'
;MGDLGICDERGRELINKVTDKRISLWSGPRNVSTALMYSFAQRPDTKVMDEPLYGHYLEVSGAPHPGRQEVIKSMELDGAQVVLDLCKQDFEKPLLFIKNMAHHLVNLDMSFLKEFHNLLLIRDP
;
A
#
# COMPACT_ATOMS: atom_id res chain seq x y z
N MET A 1 0.44 30.48 -36.39
CA MET A 1 0.61 30.33 -34.93
C MET A 1 0.27 28.88 -34.65
N GLY A 2 1.32 28.04 -34.66
CA GLY A 2 1.22 26.61 -34.91
C GLY A 2 0.72 25.81 -33.72
N ASP A 3 -0.14 24.86 -34.03
CA ASP A 3 -0.53 23.66 -33.29
C ASP A 3 0.39 23.30 -32.10
N LEU A 4 -0.15 23.39 -30.88
CA LEU A 4 0.42 22.78 -29.67
C LEU A 4 0.12 21.28 -29.71
N GLY A 5 0.83 20.59 -30.60
CA GLY A 5 0.75 19.14 -30.74
C GLY A 5 1.26 18.43 -29.49
N ILE A 6 0.53 17.38 -29.11
CA ILE A 6 0.74 16.38 -28.04
C ILE A 6 2.09 15.63 -28.15
N CYS A 7 3.02 16.11 -28.97
CA CYS A 7 4.26 15.45 -29.35
C CYS A 7 5.54 16.23 -29.00
N ASP A 8 5.49 17.27 -28.16
CA ASP A 8 6.70 17.92 -27.66
C ASP A 8 7.27 17.22 -26.42
N GLU A 9 8.58 17.40 -26.17
CA GLU A 9 9.28 16.80 -25.03
C GLU A 9 8.63 17.20 -23.70
N ARG A 10 8.02 18.40 -23.62
CA ARG A 10 7.27 18.89 -22.46
C ARG A 10 5.95 18.15 -22.24
N GLY A 11 5.28 17.72 -23.31
CA GLY A 11 4.13 16.83 -23.26
C GLY A 11 4.49 15.43 -22.76
N ARG A 12 5.68 14.92 -23.13
CA ARG A 12 6.24 13.68 -22.56
C ARG A 12 6.71 13.86 -21.11
N GLU A 13 7.22 15.03 -20.74
CA GLU A 13 7.61 15.37 -19.38
C GLU A 13 6.39 15.48 -18.44
N LEU A 14 5.24 15.92 -18.96
CA LEU A 14 3.97 15.88 -18.24
C LEU A 14 3.38 14.47 -18.09
N ILE A 15 3.67 13.55 -19.02
CA ILE A 15 3.35 12.11 -18.89
C ILE A 15 4.35 11.39 -17.96
N ASN A 16 5.57 11.93 -17.83
CA ASN A 16 6.63 11.48 -16.92
C ASN A 16 6.68 12.25 -15.60
N LYS A 17 5.65 13.03 -15.25
CA LYS A 17 5.33 13.22 -13.84
C LYS A 17 4.88 11.86 -13.36
N VAL A 18 5.86 11.05 -12.94
CA VAL A 18 5.67 9.81 -12.19
C VAL A 18 4.68 10.16 -11.10
N THR A 19 3.40 9.92 -11.36
CA THR A 19 2.39 10.06 -10.34
C THR A 19 2.71 8.95 -9.39
N ASP A 20 3.31 9.27 -8.25
CA ASP A 20 3.57 8.37 -7.13
C ASP A 20 2.25 7.85 -6.55
N LYS A 21 1.54 7.01 -7.32
CA LYS A 21 0.22 6.54 -6.96
C LYS A 21 0.38 5.49 -5.87
N ARG A 22 -0.21 5.78 -4.71
CA ARG A 22 -0.26 4.86 -3.58
C ARG A 22 -1.66 4.31 -3.47
N ILE A 23 -1.84 3.03 -3.78
CA ILE A 23 -3.11 2.33 -3.67
C ILE A 23 -3.08 1.52 -2.39
N SER A 24 -4.03 1.77 -1.49
CA SER A 24 -4.22 0.99 -0.27
C SER A 24 -5.47 0.14 -0.40
N LEU A 25 -5.28 -1.17 -0.60
CA LEU A 25 -6.34 -2.16 -0.60
C LEU A 25 -6.65 -2.56 0.83
N TRP A 26 -7.88 -2.35 1.28
CA TRP A 26 -8.38 -2.81 2.57
C TRP A 26 -9.34 -3.98 2.35
N SER A 27 -9.06 -5.10 3.02
CA SER A 27 -9.85 -6.31 2.91
C SER A 27 -10.08 -6.99 4.26
N GLY A 28 -11.17 -7.77 4.35
CA GLY A 28 -11.38 -8.75 5.42
C GLY A 28 -10.72 -10.11 5.10
N PRO A 29 -10.63 -11.03 6.07
CA PRO A 29 -10.07 -12.37 5.85
C PRO A 29 -10.77 -13.13 4.71
N ARG A 30 -10.01 -13.95 3.97
CA ARG A 30 -10.51 -14.84 2.89
C ARG A 30 -11.18 -14.11 1.70
N ASN A 31 -10.73 -12.89 1.43
CA ASN A 31 -11.32 -12.00 0.44
C ASN A 31 -10.46 -11.84 -0.83
N VAL A 32 -9.76 -12.89 -1.26
CA VAL A 32 -8.92 -12.96 -2.48
C VAL A 32 -7.90 -11.81 -2.67
N SER A 33 -7.61 -11.04 -1.62
CA SER A 33 -6.73 -9.87 -1.66
C SER A 33 -5.30 -10.22 -2.06
N THR A 34 -4.80 -11.39 -1.67
CA THR A 34 -3.51 -11.92 -2.11
C THR A 34 -3.47 -12.14 -3.63
N ALA A 35 -4.54 -12.66 -4.24
CA ALA A 35 -4.59 -12.85 -5.68
C ALA A 35 -4.58 -11.49 -6.42
N LEU A 36 -5.32 -10.51 -5.90
CA LEU A 36 -5.30 -9.15 -6.43
C LEU A 36 -3.91 -8.52 -6.28
N MET A 37 -3.26 -8.65 -5.13
CA MET A 37 -1.88 -8.21 -4.92
C MET A 37 -0.92 -8.83 -5.95
N TYR A 38 -1.00 -10.14 -6.18
CA TYR A 38 -0.16 -10.80 -7.19
C TYR A 38 -0.42 -10.26 -8.60
N SER A 39 -1.66 -9.91 -8.96
CA SER A 39 -1.93 -9.29 -10.27
C SER A 39 -1.22 -7.95 -10.45
N PHE A 40 -1.11 -7.14 -9.38
CA PHE A 40 -0.33 -5.90 -9.38
C PHE A 40 1.18 -6.17 -9.38
N ALA A 41 1.64 -7.19 -8.66
CA ALA A 41 3.05 -7.59 -8.62
C ALA A 41 3.62 -8.02 -9.98
N GLN A 42 2.77 -8.47 -10.91
CA GLN A 42 3.17 -8.82 -12.28
C GLN A 42 3.40 -7.59 -13.18
N ARG A 43 3.08 -6.38 -12.72
CA ARG A 43 3.27 -5.17 -13.52
C ARG A 43 4.68 -4.61 -13.30
N PRO A 44 5.42 -4.26 -14.38
CA PRO A 44 6.79 -3.75 -14.26
C PRO A 44 6.86 -2.35 -13.61
N ASP A 45 5.75 -1.63 -13.55
CA ASP A 45 5.62 -0.28 -13.01
C ASP A 45 5.19 -0.26 -11.52
N THR A 46 5.03 -1.43 -10.88
CA THR A 46 4.39 -1.54 -9.58
C THR A 46 5.32 -2.19 -8.54
N LYS A 47 5.43 -1.55 -7.37
CA LYS A 47 5.90 -2.15 -6.14
C LYS A 47 4.70 -2.63 -5.32
N VAL A 48 4.79 -3.82 -4.73
CA VAL A 48 3.77 -4.34 -3.81
C VAL A 48 4.29 -4.43 -2.38
N MET A 49 3.41 -4.20 -1.42
CA MET A 49 3.64 -4.43 0.01
C MET A 49 2.51 -5.30 0.56
N ASP A 50 2.87 -6.39 1.24
CA ASP A 50 1.94 -7.34 1.84
C ASP A 50 1.83 -7.06 3.34
N GLU A 51 0.66 -6.61 3.77
CA GLU A 51 0.25 -6.38 5.17
C GLU A 51 1.31 -5.68 6.04
N PRO A 52 1.82 -4.50 5.66
CA PRO A 52 2.91 -3.84 6.40
C PRO A 52 2.56 -3.47 7.85
N LEU A 53 1.27 -3.33 8.18
CA LEU A 53 0.78 -3.05 9.54
C LEU A 53 0.62 -4.30 10.41
N TYR A 54 1.01 -5.49 9.94
CA TYR A 54 0.76 -6.73 10.66
C TYR A 54 1.54 -6.84 11.98
N GLY A 55 2.83 -6.47 11.96
CA GLY A 55 3.67 -6.42 13.16
C GLY A 55 3.07 -5.51 14.24
N HIS A 56 2.72 -4.29 13.84
CA HIS A 56 2.00 -3.34 14.69
C HIS A 56 0.72 -3.92 15.28
N TYR A 57 -0.13 -4.54 14.46
CA TYR A 57 -1.37 -5.15 14.92
C TYR A 57 -1.12 -6.24 15.97
N LEU A 58 -0.15 -7.15 15.74
CA LEU A 58 0.16 -8.21 16.71
C LEU A 58 0.66 -7.65 18.04
N GLU A 59 1.51 -6.63 17.98
CA GLU A 59 2.06 -5.97 19.17
C GLU A 59 0.94 -5.32 19.99
N VAL A 60 0.11 -4.50 19.35
CA VAL A 60 -0.93 -3.72 20.04
C VAL A 60 -2.10 -4.58 20.50
N SER A 61 -2.57 -5.52 19.67
CA SER A 61 -3.77 -6.31 19.97
C SER A 61 -3.53 -7.45 20.94
N GLY A 62 -2.29 -7.92 21.06
CA GLY A 62 -2.00 -9.15 21.80
C GLY A 62 -2.53 -10.42 21.13
N ALA A 63 -3.00 -10.37 19.87
CA ALA A 63 -3.61 -11.52 19.20
C ALA A 63 -2.70 -12.78 19.17
N PRO A 64 -3.24 -13.98 19.45
CA PRO A 64 -2.48 -15.21 19.34
C PRO A 64 -2.23 -15.55 17.87
N HIS A 65 -0.96 -15.73 17.49
CA HIS A 65 -0.59 -16.10 16.12
C HIS A 65 0.58 -17.11 16.12
N PRO A 66 0.48 -18.20 15.34
CA PRO A 66 1.62 -19.10 15.10
C PRO A 66 2.80 -18.35 14.47
N GLY A 67 3.97 -18.41 15.08
CA GLY A 67 5.13 -17.66 14.57
C GLY A 67 5.12 -16.16 14.94
N ARG A 68 4.38 -15.77 15.98
CA ARG A 68 4.31 -14.37 16.45
C ARG A 68 5.68 -13.77 16.73
N GLN A 69 6.57 -14.53 17.37
CA GLN A 69 7.90 -14.03 17.76
C GLN A 69 8.76 -13.71 16.54
N GLU A 70 8.61 -14.48 15.47
CA GLU A 70 9.28 -14.30 14.19
C GLU A 70 8.77 -13.03 13.49
N VAL A 71 7.45 -12.78 13.54
CA VAL A 71 6.86 -11.55 12.99
C VAL A 71 7.33 -10.33 13.80
N ILE A 72 7.27 -10.38 15.12
CA ILE A 72 7.70 -9.29 16.00
C ILE A 72 9.17 -8.92 15.78
N LYS A 73 10.02 -9.92 15.50
CA LYS A 73 11.45 -9.69 15.24
C LYS A 73 11.76 -9.18 13.84
N SER A 74 10.89 -9.40 12.87
CA SER A 74 11.17 -9.12 11.45
C SER A 74 10.44 -7.89 10.89
N MET A 75 9.46 -7.36 11.61
CA MET A 75 8.64 -6.23 11.17
C MET A 75 8.79 -5.01 12.08
N GLU A 76 8.53 -3.83 11.53
CA GLU A 76 8.33 -2.61 12.32
C GLU A 76 7.00 -2.73 13.12
N LEU A 77 7.06 -2.34 14.39
CA LEU A 77 5.95 -2.46 15.35
C LEU A 77 5.30 -1.10 15.65
N ASP A 78 6.03 -0.01 15.43
CA ASP A 78 5.46 1.33 15.46
C ASP A 78 4.67 1.58 14.16
N GLY A 79 3.35 1.50 14.24
CA GLY A 79 2.48 1.70 13.09
C GLY A 79 2.53 3.14 12.54
N ALA A 80 2.90 4.14 13.35
CA ALA A 80 3.11 5.49 12.84
C ALA A 80 4.37 5.55 11.96
N GLN A 81 5.44 4.82 12.34
CA GLN A 81 6.64 4.68 11.53
C GLN A 81 6.34 3.92 10.23
N VAL A 82 5.57 2.83 10.29
CA VAL A 82 5.12 2.10 9.08
C VAL A 82 4.38 3.03 8.11
N VAL A 83 3.42 3.82 8.60
CA VAL A 83 2.68 4.79 7.78
C VAL A 83 3.60 5.85 7.19
N LEU A 84 4.55 6.36 7.98
CA LEU A 84 5.53 7.34 7.54
C LEU A 84 6.35 6.82 6.35
N ASP A 85 6.82 5.57 6.45
CA ASP A 85 7.61 4.92 5.41
C ASP A 85 6.78 4.71 4.15
N LEU A 86 5.53 4.23 4.27
CA LEU A 86 4.62 4.05 3.13
C LEU A 86 4.29 5.37 2.41
N CYS A 87 4.23 6.49 3.14
CA CYS A 87 3.99 7.80 2.56
C CYS A 87 5.24 8.35 1.86
N LYS A 88 6.40 8.31 2.55
CA LYS A 88 7.58 9.11 2.20
C LYS A 88 8.68 8.36 1.46
N GLN A 89 8.71 7.04 1.54
CA GLN A 89 9.77 6.26 0.90
C GLN A 89 9.61 6.30 -0.63
N ASP A 90 10.73 6.52 -1.30
CA ASP A 90 10.83 6.31 -2.75
C ASP A 90 11.00 4.81 -2.99
N PHE A 91 10.08 4.23 -3.75
CA PHE A 91 10.05 2.80 -4.08
C PHE A 91 10.58 2.49 -5.48
N GLU A 92 11.18 3.48 -6.17
CA GLU A 92 11.74 3.39 -7.54
C GLU A 92 10.71 2.97 -8.61
N LYS A 93 9.45 2.82 -8.22
CA LYS A 93 8.31 2.42 -9.04
C LYS A 93 7.23 3.49 -8.94
N PRO A 94 6.62 3.87 -10.07
CA PRO A 94 5.59 4.90 -10.08
C PRO A 94 4.32 4.51 -9.32
N LEU A 95 4.07 3.20 -9.13
CA LEU A 95 2.91 2.72 -8.38
C LEU A 95 3.34 1.89 -7.18
N LEU A 96 2.80 2.23 -6.01
CA LEU A 96 2.86 1.41 -4.80
C LEU A 96 1.46 0.82 -4.54
N PHE A 97 1.36 -0.49 -4.51
CA PHE A 97 0.14 -1.22 -4.15
C PHE A 97 0.32 -1.90 -2.80
N ILE A 98 -0.52 -1.54 -1.83
CA ILE A 98 -0.44 -2.03 -0.47
C ILE A 98 -1.66 -2.89 -0.22
N LYS A 99 -1.46 -4.16 0.08
CA LYS A 99 -2.52 -5.06 0.50
C LYS A 99 -2.59 -5.06 2.01
N ASN A 100 -3.69 -4.57 2.56
CA ASN A 100 -3.94 -4.48 3.99
C ASN A 100 -5.14 -5.33 4.41
N MET A 101 -5.11 -5.69 5.69
CA MET A 101 -6.26 -6.18 6.42
C MET A 101 -6.88 -5.05 7.23
N ALA A 102 -8.17 -4.82 7.09
CA ALA A 102 -8.84 -3.68 7.73
C ALA A 102 -8.72 -3.70 9.27
N HIS A 103 -8.65 -4.89 9.87
CA HIS A 103 -8.50 -5.03 11.33
C HIS A 103 -7.08 -4.70 11.83
N HIS A 104 -6.10 -4.46 10.94
CA HIS A 104 -4.77 -3.99 11.35
C HIS A 104 -4.74 -2.49 11.67
N LEU A 105 -5.82 -1.74 11.42
CA LEU A 105 -5.94 -0.30 11.73
C LEU A 105 -6.09 0.03 13.23
N VAL A 106 -5.78 -0.92 14.12
CA VAL A 106 -5.95 -0.75 15.56
C VAL A 106 -5.05 0.36 16.10
N ASN A 107 -5.59 1.26 16.92
CA ASN A 107 -4.87 2.35 17.58
C ASN A 107 -4.01 3.26 16.65
N LEU A 108 -4.44 3.46 15.40
CA LEU A 108 -3.80 4.39 14.46
C LEU A 108 -4.66 5.62 14.20
N ASP A 109 -4.01 6.78 14.03
CA ASP A 109 -4.68 7.96 13.48
C ASP A 109 -5.00 7.75 12.00
N MET A 110 -6.27 7.54 11.68
CA MET A 110 -6.73 7.32 10.31
C MET A 110 -6.61 8.53 9.38
N SER A 111 -6.14 9.69 9.86
CA SER A 111 -5.93 10.87 9.02
C SER A 111 -4.97 10.61 7.85
N PHE A 112 -4.07 9.64 7.96
CA PHE A 112 -3.15 9.25 6.87
C PHE A 112 -3.86 8.68 5.66
N LEU A 113 -5.08 8.13 5.80
CA LEU A 113 -5.80 7.49 4.69
C LEU A 113 -6.03 8.46 3.53
N LYS A 114 -6.07 9.78 3.79
CA LYS A 114 -6.20 10.82 2.76
C LYS A 114 -5.03 10.89 1.79
N GLU A 115 -3.87 10.34 2.16
CA GLU A 115 -2.65 10.28 1.33
C GLU A 115 -2.68 9.11 0.34
N PHE A 116 -3.69 8.22 0.42
CA PHE A 116 -3.79 7.01 -0.38
C PHE A 116 -5.07 6.97 -1.23
N HIS A 117 -4.97 6.33 -2.39
CA HIS A 117 -6.14 5.84 -3.10
C HIS A 117 -6.63 4.56 -2.42
N ASN A 118 -7.68 4.68 -1.60
CA ASN A 118 -8.21 3.55 -0.84
C ASN A 118 -9.18 2.71 -1.68
N LEU A 119 -8.92 1.40 -1.74
CA LEU A 119 -9.80 0.41 -2.36
C LEU A 119 -10.35 -0.50 -1.28
N LEU A 120 -11.67 -0.60 -1.17
CA LEU A 120 -12.32 -1.56 -0.28
C LEU A 120 -12.67 -2.81 -1.09
N LEU A 121 -12.06 -3.93 -0.76
CA LEU A 121 -12.40 -5.23 -1.34
C LEU A 121 -13.35 -5.94 -0.41
N ILE A 122 -14.54 -6.27 -0.91
CA ILE A 122 -15.64 -6.88 -0.15
C ILE A 122 -16.12 -8.10 -0.95
N ARG A 123 -16.42 -9.18 -0.23
CA ARG A 123 -16.96 -10.43 -0.77
C ARG A 123 -18.08 -10.92 0.12
N ASP A 124 -19.04 -11.60 -0.50
CA ASP A 124 -20.07 -12.35 0.22
C ASP A 124 -19.44 -13.35 1.22
N PRO A 125 -19.98 -13.46 2.46
CA PRO A 125 -19.41 -14.30 3.52
C PRO A 125 -19.27 -15.79 3.21
#